data_AF-A0A920F6E3-F1
#
_entry.id   AF-A0A920F6E3-F1
#
_cell.length_a   1.000
_cell.length_b   1.000
_cell.length_c   1.000
_cell.angle_alpha   90.00
_cell.angle_beta   90.00
_cell.angle_gamma   90.00
#
_symmetry.space_group_name_H-M   'P 1'
#
loop_
_entity.id
_entity.type
_entity.pdbx_description
1 polymer ?
#
loop_
_entity_poly.entity_id
_entity_poly.type
_entity_poly.pdbx_seq_one_letter_code
_entity_poly.pdbx_strand_id
1 'polypeptide(L)' 'MGQAIVTLTSADLRKESRGAHAHEDFPDRDDENWMKHTCMWLDEKNKYSVIYRDVHQSPLSNEIEPIPPAARVY' A
#
# COMPACT_ATOMS: atom_id res chain seq x y z
N MET A 1 -11.25 -3.62 -18.72
CA MET A 1 -10.86 -2.25 -18.31
C MET A 1 -10.85 -2.02 -16.81
N GLY A 2 -11.71 -2.65 -16.00
CA GLY A 2 -11.79 -2.40 -14.55
C GLY A 2 -10.46 -2.52 -13.78
N GLN A 3 -9.59 -3.50 -14.10
CA GLN A 3 -8.28 -3.65 -13.46
C GLN A 3 -7.35 -2.44 -13.67
N ALA A 4 -7.39 -1.83 -14.86
CA ALA A 4 -6.61 -0.63 -15.14
C ALA A 4 -7.11 0.57 -14.32
N ILE A 5 -8.44 0.72 -14.20
CA ILE A 5 -9.07 1.78 -13.40
C ILE A 5 -8.69 1.62 -11.92
N VAL A 6 -8.78 0.41 -11.38
CA VAL A 6 -8.42 0.12 -9.99
C VAL A 6 -6.94 0.42 -9.74
N THR A 7 -6.05 -0.04 -10.63
CA THR A 7 -4.61 0.16 -10.48
C THR A 7 -4.23 1.64 -10.54
N LEU A 8 -4.71 2.38 -11.54
CA LEU A 8 -4.38 3.81 -11.69
C LEU A 8 -5.00 4.66 -10.58
N THR A 9 -6.26 4.40 -10.20
CA THR A 9 -6.92 5.16 -9.13
C THR A 9 -6.27 4.89 -7.77
N SER A 10 -5.93 3.63 -7.46
CA SER A 10 -5.24 3.32 -6.21
C SER A 10 -3.82 3.88 -6.16
N ALA A 11 -3.11 3.90 -7.28
CA ALA A 11 -1.80 4.54 -7.40
C ALA A 11 -1.88 6.05 -7.16
N ASP A 12 -2.88 6.74 -7.73
CA ASP A 12 -3.10 8.17 -7.47
C ASP A 12 -3.45 8.45 -6.00
N LEU A 13 -4.29 7.63 -5.37
CA LEU A 13 -4.64 7.84 -3.96
C LEU A 13 -3.44 7.65 -3.01
N ARG A 14 -2.45 6.83 -3.38
CA ARG A 14 -1.28 6.51 -2.54
C ARG A 14 -0.15 7.53 -2.70
N LYS A 15 -0.12 8.49 -1.79
CA LYS A 15 0.86 9.59 -1.74
C LYS A 15 2.14 9.20 -0.96
N GLU A 16 2.83 8.16 -1.43
CA GLU A 16 4.19 7.76 -1.00
C GLU A 16 4.89 6.99 -2.13
N SER A 17 6.15 6.63 -1.92
CA SER A 17 6.87 5.67 -2.76
C SER A 17 7.28 4.42 -1.98
N ARG A 18 6.97 3.23 -2.51
CA ARG A 18 7.30 1.94 -1.88
C ARG A 18 7.46 0.83 -2.92
N GLY A 19 8.67 0.26 -2.98
CA GLY A 19 8.96 -0.88 -3.86
C GLY A 19 8.83 -0.49 -5.33
N ALA A 20 7.86 -1.08 -6.04
CA ALA A 20 7.62 -0.81 -7.46
C ALA A 20 6.74 0.43 -7.71
N HIS A 21 6.07 0.96 -6.69
CA HIS A 21 5.30 2.20 -6.78
C HIS A 21 6.21 3.38 -6.45
N ALA A 22 6.60 4.16 -7.45
CA ALA A 22 7.44 5.34 -7.31
C ALA A 22 6.65 6.58 -7.78
N HIS A 23 6.55 7.57 -6.89
CA HIS A 23 5.78 8.78 -7.10
C HIS A 23 6.72 9.99 -6.97
N GLU A 24 6.90 10.78 -8.04
CA GLU A 24 7.88 11.87 -8.06
C GLU A 24 7.57 12.98 -7.05
N ASP A 25 6.29 13.34 -6.88
CA ASP A 25 5.86 14.31 -5.85
C ASP A 25 5.96 13.78 -4.40
N PHE A 26 6.02 12.45 -4.21
CA PHE A 26 6.10 11.78 -2.90
C PHE A 26 7.19 10.69 -2.96
N PRO A 27 8.47 11.08 -3.10
CA PRO A 27 9.56 10.16 -3.44
C PRO A 27 9.96 9.23 -2.30
N ASP A 28 9.59 9.57 -1.07
CA ASP A 28 9.98 8.84 0.13
C ASP A 28 8.93 7.84 0.58
N ARG A 29 9.38 6.84 1.34
CA ARG A 29 8.51 5.89 2.03
C ARG A 29 7.93 6.52 3.29
N ASP A 30 6.64 6.35 3.51
CA ASP A 30 5.94 6.86 4.69
C ASP A 30 5.29 5.72 5.46
N ASP A 31 6.00 5.22 6.46
CA ASP A 31 5.52 4.11 7.31
C ASP A 31 4.47 4.55 8.33
N GLU A 32 4.36 5.85 8.63
CA GLU A 32 3.38 6.37 9.58
C GLU A 32 1.98 6.39 8.95
N ASN A 33 1.87 6.91 7.72
CA ASN A 33 0.58 7.05 7.06
C ASN A 33 0.27 5.90 6.12
N TRP A 34 1.26 5.22 5.53
CA TRP A 34 1.06 4.30 4.41
C TRP A 34 1.49 2.85 4.66
N MET A 35 1.80 2.45 5.91
CA MET A 35 1.98 1.04 6.29
C MET A 35 0.65 0.27 6.34
N LYS A 36 -0.03 0.21 5.19
CA LYS A 36 -1.36 -0.37 5.00
C LYS A 36 -1.56 -0.90 3.59
N HIS A 37 -2.36 -1.94 3.48
CA HIS A 37 -2.85 -2.48 2.22
C HIS A 37 -3.97 -1.59 1.67
N THR A 38 -3.96 -1.38 0.36
CA THR A 38 -5.06 -0.72 -0.36
C THR A 38 -6.00 -1.80 -0.88
N CYS A 39 -7.25 -1.79 -0.42
CA CYS A 39 -8.28 -2.71 -0.89
C CYS A 39 -9.37 -1.90 -1.58
N MET A 40 -9.59 -2.18 -2.86
CA MET A 40 -10.48 -1.39 -3.70
C MET A 40 -11.50 -2.28 -4.40
N TRP A 41 -12.74 -1.81 -4.46
CA TRP A 41 -13.82 -2.42 -5.23
C TRP A 41 -14.26 -1.46 -6.31
N LEU A 42 -14.69 -2.04 -7.43
CA LEU A 42 -15.23 -1.31 -8.57
C LEU A 42 -16.59 -1.92 -8.93
N ASP A 43 -17.62 -1.10 -9.02
CA ASP A 43 -18.95 -1.55 -9.45
C ASP A 43 -19.07 -1.58 -10.99
N GLU A 44 -20.21 -2.08 -11.49
CA GLU A 44 -20.49 -2.16 -12.93
C GLU A 44 -20.60 -0.79 -13.62
N LYS A 45 -20.75 0.29 -12.85
CA LYS A 45 -20.83 1.68 -13.33
C LYS A 45 -19.48 2.41 -13.20
N ASN A 46 -18.40 1.69 -12.91
CA ASN A 46 -17.05 2.22 -12.65
C ASN A 46 -16.95 3.17 -11.44
N LYS A 47 -17.90 3.11 -10.50
CA LYS A 47 -17.75 3.78 -9.21
C LYS A 47 -16.88 2.90 -8.31
N TYR A 48 -15.90 3.52 -7.65
CA TYR A 48 -15.01 2.80 -6.76
C TYR A 48 -15.32 3.05 -5.29
N SER A 49 -14.96 2.09 -4.45
CA SER A 49 -14.82 2.26 -3.01
C SER A 49 -13.45 1.76 -2.58
N VAL A 50 -12.83 2.45 -1.62
CA VAL A 50 -11.51 2.11 -1.11
C VAL A 50 -11.57 1.97 0.40
N ILE A 51 -10.94 0.93 0.92
CA ILE A 51 -10.62 0.81 2.34
C ILE A 51 -9.14 0.51 2.48
N TYR A 52 -8.60 0.86 3.64
CA TYR A 52 -7.24 0.50 4.01
C TYR A 52 -7.27 -0.51 5.14
N ARG A 53 -6.34 -1.46 5.10
CA ARG A 53 -6.17 -2.47 6.14
C ARG A 53 -4.73 -2.49 6.59
N ASP A 54 -4.51 -2.50 7.89
CA ASP A 54 -3.17 -2.50 8.45
C ASP A 54 -2.38 -3.76 8.09
N VAL A 55 -1.07 -3.60 7.98
CA VAL A 55 -0.14 -4.71 7.80
C VAL A 55 0.03 -5.43 9.13
N HIS A 56 -0.06 -6.76 9.13
CA HIS A 56 0.27 -7.56 10.30
C HIS A 56 1.79 -7.68 10.44
N GLN A 57 2.35 -7.13 11.52
CA GLN A 57 3.79 -7.09 11.76
C GLN A 57 4.29 -8.24 12.64
N SER A 58 3.39 -8.92 13.36
CA SER A 58 3.76 -9.99 14.29
C SER A 58 3.77 -11.37 13.61
N PRO A 59 4.78 -12.20 13.91
CA PRO A 59 4.79 -13.60 13.50
C PRO A 59 3.75 -14.42 14.29
N LEU A 60 3.50 -15.65 13.84
CA LEU A 60 2.58 -16.59 14.47
C LEU A 60 3.17 -17.33 15.69
N SER A 61 4.47 -17.16 15.96
CA SER A 61 5.23 -17.85 17.01
C SER A 61 6.23 -16.92 17.69
N ASN A 62 6.61 -17.25 18.92
CA ASN A 62 7.61 -16.48 19.69
C ASN A 62 9.06 -16.88 19.41
N GLU A 63 9.30 -17.78 18.45
CA GLU A 63 10.66 -18.24 18.10
C GLU A 63 11.50 -17.15 17.41
N ILE A 64 10.84 -16.15 16.83
CA ILE A 64 11.47 -15.06 16.08
C ILE A 64 10.78 -13.76 16.49
N GLU A 65 11.57 -12.73 16.77
CA GLU A 65 11.06 -11.39 17.04
C GLU A 65 10.58 -10.70 15.75
N PRO A 66 9.56 -9.83 15.80
CA PRO A 66 9.14 -9.02 14.67
C PRO A 66 10.30 -8.20 14.10
N ILE A 67 10.45 -8.21 12.77
CA ILE A 67 11.45 -7.39 12.09
C ILE A 67 10.86 -5.98 11.90
N PRO A 68 11.43 -4.94 12.54
CA PRO A 68 10.89 -3.60 12.41
C PRO A 68 11.11 -3.06 10.99
N PRO A 69 10.23 -2.16 10.50
CA PRO A 69 10.41 -1.50 9.21
C PRO A 69 11.71 -0.69 9.18
N ALA A 70 12.56 -0.95 8.18
CA ALA A 70 13.79 -0.20 7.93
C ALA A 70 13.88 0.18 6.46
N ALA A 71 14.45 1.35 6.14
CA ALA A 71 14.61 1.78 4.76
C ALA A 71 15.45 0.75 3.99
N ARG A 72 15.01 0.37 2.79
CA ARG A 72 15.69 -0.62 1.97
C ARG A 72 16.66 0.07 1.01
N VAL A 73 17.95 -0.09 1.25
CA VAL A 73 19.06 0.37 0.40
C VAL A 73 19.76 -0.87 -0.15
N TYR A 74 20.16 -0.85 -1.42
CA TYR A 74 20.86 -1.97 -2.09
C TYR A 74 22.35 -1.69 -2.25
#